data_AF-A0A8S2YRE2-F1
#
_entry.id   AF-A0A8S2YRE2-F1
#
_cell.length_a   1.000
_cell.length_b   1.000
_cell.length_c   1.000
_cell.angle_alpha   90.00
_cell.angle_beta   90.00
_cell.angle_gamma   90.00
#
_symmetry.space_group_name_H-M   'P 1'
#
loop_
_entity.id
_entity.type
_entity.pdbx_description
1 polymer ?
#
loop_
_entity_poly.entity_id
_entity_poly.type
_entity_poly.pdbx_seq_one_letter_code
_entity_poly.pdbx_strand_id
1 'polypeptide(L)' 'ILVIPQALGMQVEMIANEGPCFPQPLKTPEDLNTKIDRTRKASEELKYVYEAITLTRHTLDGQCPLIGFAGAPWTLMSYM' A
#
# COMPACT_ATOMS: atom_id res chain seq x y z
N ILE A 1 -5.19 -1.14 -1.70
CA ILE A 1 -4.42 -2.34 -1.26
C ILE A 1 -2.91 -2.20 -1.48
N LEU A 2 -2.44 -1.75 -2.65
CA LEU A 2 -1.00 -1.72 -3.01
C LEU A 2 -0.21 -0.54 -2.44
N VAL A 3 -0.84 0.26 -1.58
CA VAL A 3 -0.18 1.36 -0.87
C VAL A 3 0.92 0.87 0.08
N ILE A 4 0.86 -0.40 0.53
CA ILE A 4 1.88 -1.00 1.40
C ILE A 4 3.18 -1.26 0.60
N PRO A 5 3.19 -2.00 -0.52
CA PRO A 5 4.37 -2.09 -1.40
C PRO A 5 4.94 -0.73 -1.82
N GLN A 6 4.07 0.25 -2.09
CA GLN A 6 4.48 1.60 -2.42
C GLN A 6 5.20 2.30 -1.26
N ALA A 7 4.68 2.18 -0.04
CA ALA A 7 5.33 2.69 1.18
C ALA A 7 6.66 2.00 1.47
N LEU A 8 6.83 0.75 1.03
CA LEU A 8 8.09 0.00 1.09
C LEU A 8 9.07 0.39 -0.03
N GLY A 9 8.74 1.37 -0.87
CA GLY A 9 9.62 1.94 -1.89
C GLY A 9 9.42 1.41 -3.30
N MET A 10 8.47 0.49 -3.53
CA MET A 10 8.20 -0.02 -4.87
C MET A 10 7.37 0.96 -5.70
N GLN A 11 7.69 1.09 -6.98
CA GLN A 11 6.90 1.89 -7.91
C GLN A 11 5.67 1.11 -8.38
N VAL A 12 4.50 1.73 -8.26
CA VAL A 12 3.23 1.20 -8.76
C VAL A 12 2.75 2.10 -9.90
N GLU A 13 2.40 1.51 -11.03
CA GLU A 13 1.82 2.21 -12.18
C GLU A 13 0.42 1.71 -12.45
N MET A 14 -0.51 2.63 -12.72
CA MET A 14 -1.86 2.28 -13.15
C MET A 14 -1.91 2.27 -14.68
N ILE A 15 -1.91 1.07 -15.27
CA ILE A 15 -1.99 0.88 -16.71
C ILE A 15 -3.47 0.86 -17.11
N ALA A 16 -3.83 1.70 -18.08
CA ALA A 16 -5.20 1.80 -18.57
C ALA A 16 -5.69 0.44 -19.09
N ASN A 17 -6.85 0.00 -18.60
CA ASN A 17 -7.48 -1.29 -18.92
C ASN A 17 -6.77 -2.56 -18.41
N GLU A 18 -5.64 -2.45 -17.70
CA GLU A 18 -4.93 -3.58 -17.09
C GLU A 18 -4.90 -3.51 -15.56
N GLY A 19 -4.93 -2.30 -15.00
CA GLY A 19 -4.89 -2.06 -13.56
C GLY A 19 -3.47 -1.80 -13.05
N PRO A 20 -3.24 -1.99 -11.74
CA PRO A 20 -1.95 -1.68 -11.14
C PRO A 20 -0.88 -2.72 -11.50
N CYS A 21 0.30 -2.23 -11.90
CA CYS A 21 1.45 -3.04 -12.25
C CYS A 21 2.70 -2.52 -11.53
N PHE A 22 3.67 -3.42 -11.30
CA PHE A 22 5.00 -3.10 -10.80
C PHE A 22 5.99 -3.24 -11.95
N PRO A 23 6.56 -2.13 -12.48
CA PRO A 23 7.52 -2.20 -13.58
C PRO A 23 8.79 -3.00 -13.23
N GLN A 24 9.13 -3.05 -11.94
CA GLN A 24 10.30 -3.75 -11.41
C GLN A 24 9.89 -4.71 -10.28
N PRO A 25 9.29 -5.87 -10.61
CA PRO A 25 8.83 -6.82 -9.60
C PRO A 25 10.02 -7.51 -8.89
N LEU A 26 9.75 -8.12 -7.75
CA LEU A 26 10.68 -8.97 -7.01
C LEU A 26 10.77 -10.34 -7.69
N LYS A 27 11.97 -10.75 -8.10
CA LYS A 27 12.23 -12.02 -8.79
C LYS A 27 13.18 -12.93 -8.03
N THR A 28 14.13 -12.35 -7.30
CA THR A 28 15.12 -13.12 -6.53
C THR A 28 15.17 -12.63 -5.08
N PRO A 29 15.70 -13.44 -4.13
CA PRO A 29 15.83 -13.02 -2.74
C PRO A 29 16.67 -11.74 -2.56
N GLU A 30 17.63 -11.49 -3.46
CA GLU A 30 18.50 -10.30 -3.43
C GLU A 30 17.72 -9.01 -3.69
N ASP A 31 16.62 -9.08 -4.44
CA ASP A 31 15.76 -7.93 -4.73
C ASP A 31 15.17 -7.30 -3.46
N LEU A 32 15.01 -8.08 -2.38
CA LEU A 32 14.56 -7.56 -1.08
C LEU A 32 15.54 -6.57 -0.45
N ASN A 33 16.80 -6.56 -0.87
CA ASN A 33 17.82 -5.65 -0.36
C ASN A 33 17.99 -4.41 -1.26
N THR A 34 17.57 -4.49 -2.53
CA THR A 34 17.79 -3.43 -3.53
C THR A 34 16.51 -2.69 -3.91
N LYS A 35 15.35 -3.33 -3.84
CA LYS A 35 14.04 -2.79 -4.28
C LYS A 35 13.09 -2.47 -3.13
N ILE A 36 13.43 -2.87 -1.90
CA ILE A 36 12.63 -2.60 -0.70
C ILE A 36 13.44 -1.73 0.26
N ASP A 37 12.87 -0.59 0.62
CA ASP A 37 13.43 0.29 1.63
C ASP A 37 12.89 -0.06 3.01
N ARG A 38 13.70 -0.80 3.78
CA ARG A 38 13.38 -1.19 5.16
C ARG A 38 13.57 -0.07 6.18
N THR A 39 14.19 1.04 5.79
CA THR A 39 14.40 2.20 6.68
C THR A 39 13.16 3.07 6.76
N ARG A 40 12.29 3.02 5.75
CA ARG A 40 11.01 3.71 5.72
C ARG A 40 10.02 3.02 6.65
N LYS A 41 9.50 3.77 7.60
CA LYS A 41 8.39 3.30 8.43
C LYS A 41 7.10 3.46 7.63
N ALA A 42 6.43 2.36 7.34
CA ALA A 42 5.16 2.37 6.63
C ALA A 42 4.11 3.28 7.30
N SER A 43 4.14 3.42 8.64
CA SER A 43 3.26 4.32 9.38
C SER A 43 3.46 5.81 9.04
N GLU A 44 4.68 6.22 8.69
CA GLU A 44 5.00 7.60 8.31
C GLU A 44 4.58 7.86 6.85
N GLU A 45 4.89 6.92 5.95
CA GLU A 45 4.53 7.01 4.53
C GLU A 45 3.01 6.92 4.28
N LEU A 46 2.28 6.16 5.11
CA LEU A 46 0.83 5.99 5.00
C LEU A 46 0.03 7.04 5.79
N LYS A 47 0.66 8.15 6.22
CA LYS A 47 -0.01 9.22 6.98
C LYS A 47 -1.29 9.72 6.29
N TYR A 48 -1.27 9.86 4.96
CA TYR A 48 -2.42 10.28 4.17
C TYR A 48 -3.63 9.32 4.32
N VAL A 49 -3.39 8.02 4.51
CA VAL A 49 -4.44 7.04 4.75
C VAL A 49 -5.07 7.28 6.12
N TYR A 50 -4.25 7.54 7.15
CA TYR A 50 -4.76 7.83 8.50
C TYR A 50 -5.53 9.14 8.57
N GLU A 51 -5.07 10.18 7.88
CA GLU A 51 -5.78 11.44 7.73
C GLU A 51 -7.13 11.23 7.02
N ALA A 52 -7.17 10.45 5.95
CA ALA A 52 -8.41 10.12 5.25
C ALA A 52 -9.41 9.31 6.10
N ILE A 53 -8.92 8.33 6.88
CA ILE A 53 -9.77 7.55 7.82
C ILE A 53 -10.35 8.48 8.88
N THR A 54 -9.53 9.38 9.44
CA THR A 54 -9.96 10.33 10.48
C THR A 54 -11.03 11.27 9.95
N LEU A 55 -10.79 11.87 8.77
CA LEU A 55 -11.76 12.73 8.10
C LEU A 55 -13.08 11.99 7.85
N THR A 56 -13.01 10.80 7.24
CA THR A 56 -14.19 9.97 6.94
C THR A 56 -14.97 9.66 8.21
N ARG A 57 -14.29 9.29 9.31
CA ARG A 57 -14.94 8.97 10.58
C ARG A 57 -15.70 10.16 11.16
N HIS A 58 -15.12 11.36 11.09
CA HIS A 58 -15.78 12.58 11.56
C HIS A 58 -16.95 12.97 10.65
N THR A 59 -16.79 12.89 9.32
CA THR A 59 -17.85 13.22 8.36
C THR A 59 -19.04 12.28 8.43
N LEU A 60 -18.83 11.00 8.75
CA LEU A 60 -19.91 10.02 8.91
C LEU A 60 -20.83 10.30 10.11
N ASP A 61 -20.40 11.11 11.08
CA ASP A 61 -21.20 11.51 12.26
C ASP A 61 -21.93 10.33 12.96
N GLY A 62 -21.24 9.19 13.06
CA GLY A 62 -21.79 7.99 13.71
C GLY A 62 -22.94 7.30 12.98
N GLN A 63 -23.29 7.70 11.76
CA GLN A 63 -24.37 7.11 10.97
C GLN A 63 -24.14 5.61 10.69
N CYS A 64 -22.88 5.19 10.56
CA CYS A 64 -22.50 3.78 10.43
C CYS A 64 -21.05 3.51 10.90
N PRO A 65 -20.67 2.23 11.09
CA PRO A 65 -19.27 1.84 11.33
C PRO A 65 -18.37 2.12 10.11
N LEU A 66 -17.11 2.47 10.36
CA LEU A 66 -16.09 2.64 9.33
C LEU A 66 -15.12 1.45 9.36
N ILE A 67 -14.91 0.81 8.21
CA ILE A 67 -14.04 -0.36 8.07
C ILE A 67 -12.70 0.08 7.47
N GLY A 68 -11.61 -0.18 8.20
CA GLY A 68 -10.26 -0.18 7.64
C GLY A 68 -9.93 -1.54 7.01
N PHE A 69 -9.01 -1.57 6.04
CA PHE A 69 -8.61 -2.82 5.40
C PHE A 69 -7.17 -2.79 4.88
N ALA A 70 -6.59 -3.97 4.73
CA ALA A 70 -5.28 -4.19 4.12
C ALA A 70 -5.28 -5.53 3.37
N GLY A 71 -4.39 -5.68 2.39
CA GLY A 71 -4.16 -6.97 1.74
C GLY A 71 -3.39 -7.91 2.67
N ALA A 72 -3.70 -9.21 2.60
CA ALA A 72 -2.94 -10.22 3.34
C ALA A 72 -1.49 -10.31 2.81
N PRO A 73 -0.52 -10.73 3.64
CA PRO A 73 0.90 -10.78 3.24
C PRO A 73 1.15 -11.55 1.94
N TRP A 74 0.54 -12.73 1.77
CA TRP A 74 0.65 -13.53 0.55
C TRP A 74 0.08 -12.82 -0.68
N THR A 75 -1.07 -12.17 -0.54
CA THR A 75 -1.67 -11.41 -1.64
C THR A 75 -0.78 -10.24 -2.04
N LEU A 76 -0.26 -9.48 -1.07
CA LEU A 76 0.69 -8.40 -1.36
C LEU A 76 1.93 -8.94 -2.07
N MET A 77 2.51 -10.05 -1.57
CA MET A 77 3.64 -10.72 -2.20
C MET A 77 3.34 -11.15 -3.65
N SER A 78 2.12 -11.62 -3.96
CA SER A 78 1.78 -12.03 -5.32
C SER A 78 1.74 -10.88 -6.33
N TYR A 79 1.63 -9.63 -5.86
CA TYR A 79 1.74 -8.43 -6.70
C TYR A 79 3.16 -7.87 -6.79
N MET A 80 3.95 -8.02 -5.73
CA MET A 80 5.32 -7.49 -5.59
C MET A 80 6.31 -8.29 -6.43
#